data_AF-A0A8S9N731-F1
#
_entry.id   AF-A0A8S9N731-F1
#
_cell.length_a   1.000
_cell.length_b   1.000
_cell.length_c   1.000
_cell.angle_alpha   90.00
_cell.angle_beta   90.00
_cell.angle_gamma   90.00
#
_symmetry.space_group_name_H-M   'P 1'
#
loop_
_entity.id
_entity.type
_entity.pdbx_description
1 polymer ?
#
loop_
_entity_poly.entity_id
_entity_poly.type
_entity_poly.pdbx_seq_one_letter_code
_entity_poly.pdbx_strand_id
1 'polypeptide(L)'
;METNNEFTATLEKRLQDVPRSDELYEIKKVIRELKLGLKKAQDRERANSAQLAAAEKLVNLAASFEARLQVVSNERKSALEQVSFLEAKIESFANKFSEDLLRATYDAKKALADSYLDVLVSLKENCEKKKVATDCEARLREVMENIDLLKEIMNNNLLASDELLRLRTKEVDLGSELDVMVVSDFSLGKLDLPQISEDLPEDFFARDSSAVNGADDVTK
;
A
#
# COMPACT_ATOMS: atom_id res chain seq x y z
N MET A 1 39.88 95.63 81.13
CA MET A 1 38.45 95.22 81.23
C MET A 1 37.85 94.79 79.89
N GLU A 2 38.54 95.01 78.76
CA GLU A 2 38.00 94.77 77.40
C GLU A 2 37.94 93.27 77.02
N THR A 3 38.92 92.47 77.44
CA THR A 3 39.00 91.02 77.17
C THR A 3 37.90 90.19 77.85
N ASN A 4 37.42 90.62 79.03
CA ASN A 4 36.31 89.95 79.71
C ASN A 4 34.97 90.15 78.98
N ASN A 5 34.80 91.28 78.29
CA ASN A 5 33.57 91.60 77.57
C ASN A 5 33.45 90.80 76.26
N GLU A 6 34.57 90.60 75.57
CA GLU A 6 34.66 89.78 74.36
C GLU A 6 34.45 88.29 74.66
N PHE A 7 34.98 87.80 75.78
CA PHE A 7 34.70 86.45 76.28
C PHE A 7 33.21 86.25 76.61
N THR A 8 32.58 87.24 77.23
CA THR A 8 31.15 87.20 77.59
C THR A 8 30.25 87.22 76.36
N ALA A 9 30.52 88.10 75.39
CA ALA A 9 29.78 88.17 74.13
C ALA A 9 29.93 86.89 73.29
N THR A 10 31.12 86.27 73.32
CA THR A 10 31.36 84.98 72.64
C THR A 10 30.57 83.85 73.31
N LEU A 11 30.50 83.84 74.65
CA LEU A 11 29.72 82.88 75.43
C LEU A 11 28.22 83.04 75.19
N GLU A 12 27.71 84.27 75.18
CA GLU A 12 26.29 84.57 74.96
C GLU A 12 25.84 84.22 73.55
N LYS A 13 26.65 84.53 72.53
CA LYS A 13 26.40 84.10 71.15
C LYS A 13 26.38 82.57 71.03
N ARG A 14 27.34 81.88 71.67
CA ARG A 14 27.34 80.41 71.73
C ARG A 14 26.12 79.84 72.44
N LEU A 15 25.60 80.51 73.47
CA LEU A 15 24.38 80.09 74.18
C LEU A 15 23.11 80.36 73.37
N GLN A 16 23.08 81.40 72.54
CA GLN A 16 21.99 81.62 71.56
C GLN A 16 21.98 80.58 70.44
N ASP A 17 23.15 80.09 70.02
CA ASP A 17 23.29 79.03 69.02
C ASP A 17 23.01 77.61 69.57
N VAL A 18 22.80 77.46 70.89
CA VAL A 18 22.42 76.17 71.50
C VAL A 18 20.92 75.93 71.27
N PRO A 19 20.53 74.81 70.65
CA PRO A 19 19.13 74.50 70.39
C PRO A 19 18.28 74.50 71.66
N ARG A 20 17.06 75.03 71.56
CA ARG A 20 16.09 74.98 72.67
C ARG A 20 15.59 73.53 72.86
N SER A 21 15.08 73.22 74.05
CA SER A 21 14.70 71.84 74.41
C SER A 21 13.59 71.24 73.53
N ASP A 22 12.70 72.07 73.02
CA ASP A 22 11.63 71.74 72.08
C ASP A 22 12.16 71.42 70.67
N GLU A 23 13.10 72.21 70.17
CA GLU A 23 13.81 71.93 68.91
C GLU A 23 14.56 70.59 68.99
N LEU A 24 15.23 70.32 70.12
CA LEU A 24 15.93 69.06 70.37
C LEU A 24 14.96 67.85 70.38
N TYR A 25 13.74 68.04 70.92
CA TYR A 25 12.70 67.01 70.93
C TYR A 25 12.18 66.69 69.52
N GLU A 26 11.93 67.71 68.70
CA GLU A 26 11.52 67.52 67.30
C GLU A 26 12.62 66.88 66.46
N ILE A 27 13.89 67.29 66.63
CA ILE A 27 15.03 66.64 65.99
C ILE A 27 15.08 65.14 66.38
N LYS A 28 14.90 64.82 67.67
CA LYS A 28 14.87 63.43 68.14
C LYS A 28 13.70 62.62 67.56
N LYS A 29 12.55 63.26 67.32
CA LYS A 29 11.39 62.64 66.66
C LYS A 29 11.70 62.34 65.20
N VAL A 30 12.19 63.33 64.45
CA VAL A 30 12.59 63.18 63.04
C VAL A 30 13.67 62.10 62.88
N ILE A 31 14.67 62.05 63.76
CA ILE A 31 15.70 61.00 63.75
C ILE A 31 15.08 59.60 63.92
N ARG A 32 14.08 59.44 64.82
CA ARG A 32 13.40 58.16 65.00
C ARG A 32 12.59 57.75 63.76
N GLU A 33 11.89 58.69 63.15
CA GLU A 33 11.12 58.48 61.93
C GLU A 33 12.03 58.12 60.74
N LEU A 34 13.12 58.86 60.54
CA LEU A 34 14.14 58.58 59.53
C LEU A 34 14.77 57.19 59.74
N LYS A 35 15.09 56.83 60.98
CA LYS A 35 15.67 55.52 61.30
C LYS A 35 14.70 54.38 60.96
N LEU A 36 13.41 54.55 61.25
CA LEU A 36 12.39 53.57 60.90
C LEU A 36 12.19 53.50 59.37
N GLY A 37 12.16 54.65 58.69
CA GLY A 37 12.05 54.74 57.24
C GLY A 37 13.22 54.07 56.52
N LEU A 38 14.45 54.30 56.99
CA LEU A 38 15.66 53.69 56.46
C LEU A 38 15.63 52.16 56.61
N LYS A 39 15.23 51.65 57.79
CA LYS A 39 15.09 50.19 58.01
C LYS A 39 14.12 49.58 57.01
N LYS A 40 12.93 50.19 56.86
CA LYS A 40 11.91 49.74 55.90
C LYS A 40 12.39 49.80 54.45
N ALA A 41 13.14 50.85 54.08
CA ALA A 41 13.70 50.98 52.75
C ALA A 41 14.74 49.89 52.46
N GLN A 42 15.62 49.61 53.42
CA GLN A 42 16.64 48.58 53.30
C GLN A 42 16.04 47.16 53.21
N ASP A 43 14.97 46.89 53.96
CA ASP A 43 14.25 45.61 53.86
C ASP A 43 13.57 45.44 52.50
N ARG A 44 12.97 46.52 51.97
CA ARG A 44 12.40 46.53 50.62
C ARG A 44 13.47 46.34 49.55
N GLU A 45 14.63 46.99 49.69
CA GLU A 45 15.75 46.82 48.76
C GLU A 45 16.22 45.36 48.72
N ARG A 46 16.41 44.73 49.89
CA ARG A 46 16.74 43.29 49.96
C ARG A 46 15.68 42.40 49.31
N ALA A 47 14.39 42.69 49.51
CA ALA A 47 13.31 41.94 48.86
C ALA A 47 13.31 42.13 47.33
N ASN A 48 13.52 43.37 46.85
CA ASN A 48 13.59 43.68 45.43
C ASN A 48 14.79 43.00 44.77
N SER A 49 15.97 43.00 45.41
CA SER A 49 17.15 42.27 44.90
C SER A 49 16.88 40.77 44.77
N ALA A 50 16.17 40.16 45.73
CA ALA A 50 15.80 38.75 45.65
C ALA A 50 14.79 38.48 44.51
N GLN A 51 13.81 39.37 44.32
CA GLN A 51 12.86 39.28 43.21
C GLN A 51 13.55 39.44 41.85
N LEU A 52 14.50 40.36 41.72
CA LEU A 52 15.26 40.59 40.49
C LEU A 52 16.08 39.34 40.12
N ALA A 53 16.77 38.74 41.09
CA ALA A 53 17.50 37.50 40.89
C ALA A 53 16.59 36.31 40.50
N ALA A 54 15.35 36.26 41.01
CA ALA A 54 14.37 35.26 40.60
C ALA A 54 13.86 35.51 39.17
N ALA A 55 13.61 36.77 38.81
CA ALA A 55 13.20 37.17 37.46
C ALA A 55 14.28 36.85 36.41
N GLU A 56 15.56 37.11 36.70
CA GLU A 56 16.67 36.75 35.82
C GLU A 56 16.73 35.25 35.54
N LYS A 57 16.52 34.41 36.57
CA LYS A 57 16.45 32.95 36.40
C LYS A 57 15.30 32.54 35.47
N LEU A 58 14.14 33.17 35.60
CA LEU A 58 12.99 32.91 34.73
C LEU A 58 13.25 33.33 33.28
N VAL A 59 13.90 34.47 33.06
CA VAL A 59 14.28 34.93 31.72
C VAL A 59 15.25 33.95 31.06
N ASN A 60 16.27 33.48 31.78
CA ASN A 60 17.21 32.48 31.27
C ASN A 60 16.50 31.15 30.94
N LEU A 61 15.54 30.74 31.76
CA LEU A 61 14.75 29.55 31.51
C LEU A 61 13.82 29.70 30.29
N ALA A 62 13.20 30.87 30.11
CA ALA A 62 12.37 31.18 28.95
C ALA A 62 13.20 31.12 27.66
N ALA A 63 14.40 31.71 27.65
CA ALA A 63 15.32 31.63 26.51
C ALA A 63 15.73 30.18 26.18
N SER A 64 15.96 29.34 27.20
CA SER A 64 16.25 27.92 27.01
C SER A 64 15.06 27.15 26.41
N PHE A 65 13.84 27.42 26.86
CA PHE A 65 12.64 26.79 26.30
C PHE A 65 12.39 27.22 24.85
N GLU A 66 12.58 28.51 24.54
CA GLU A 66 12.44 29.03 23.18
C GLU A 66 13.42 28.34 22.21
N ALA A 67 14.68 28.20 22.62
CA ALA A 67 15.68 27.47 21.82
C ALA A 67 15.27 26.01 21.57
N ARG A 68 14.76 25.31 22.59
CA ARG A 68 14.29 23.92 22.44
C ARG A 68 13.07 23.81 21.53
N LEU A 69 12.12 24.74 21.64
CA LEU A 69 10.93 24.76 20.80
C LEU A 69 11.30 24.95 19.32
N GLN A 70 12.29 25.80 19.04
CA GLN A 70 12.75 26.00 17.67
C GLN A 70 13.36 24.72 17.07
N VAL A 71 14.19 24.00 17.85
CA VAL A 71 14.76 22.71 17.43
C VAL A 71 13.65 21.69 17.13
N VAL A 72 12.73 21.49 18.08
CA VAL A 72 11.61 20.54 17.92
C VAL A 72 10.72 20.91 16.72
N SER A 73 10.51 22.21 16.47
CA SER A 73 9.74 22.68 15.32
C SER A 73 10.39 22.29 13.98
N ASN A 74 11.71 22.45 13.90
CA ASN A 74 12.49 22.07 12.71
C ASN A 74 12.53 20.55 12.52
N GLU A 75 12.72 19.77 13.59
CA GLU A 75 12.66 18.31 13.56
C GLU A 75 11.29 17.81 13.10
N ARG A 76 10.20 18.38 13.65
CA ARG A 76 8.84 18.08 13.22
C ARG A 76 8.63 18.37 11.73
N LYS A 77 9.17 19.49 11.24
CA LYS A 77 9.10 19.85 9.83
C LYS A 77 9.84 18.81 8.96
N SER A 78 11.06 18.44 9.33
CA SER A 78 11.83 17.41 8.62
C SER A 78 11.15 16.05 8.64
N ALA A 79 10.57 15.65 9.79
CA ALA A 79 9.83 14.40 9.91
C ALA A 79 8.59 14.37 9.01
N LEU A 80 7.85 15.49 8.90
CA LEU A 80 6.71 15.59 7.98
C LEU A 80 7.13 15.41 6.52
N GLU A 81 8.25 16.02 6.11
CA GLU A 81 8.79 15.87 4.74
C GLU A 81 9.16 14.41 4.45
N GLN A 82 9.76 13.70 5.43
CA GLN A 82 10.06 12.27 5.28
C GLN A 82 8.80 11.41 5.19
N VAL A 83 7.79 11.70 6.01
CA VAL A 83 6.50 10.99 5.97
C VAL A 83 5.86 11.17 4.60
N SER A 84 5.77 12.41 4.08
CA SER A 84 5.20 12.65 2.75
C SER A 84 5.97 11.94 1.64
N PHE A 85 7.30 11.88 1.72
CA PHE A 85 8.11 11.11 0.76
C PHE A 85 7.81 9.60 0.82
N LEU A 86 7.70 9.04 2.02
CA LEU A 86 7.40 7.61 2.20
C LEU A 86 5.97 7.26 1.77
N GLU A 87 4.99 8.12 2.07
CA GLU A 87 3.61 7.97 1.60
C GLU A 87 3.54 7.92 0.07
N ALA A 88 4.23 8.84 -0.62
CA ALA A 88 4.30 8.83 -2.08
C ALA A 88 4.96 7.55 -2.63
N LYS A 89 5.96 7.00 -1.92
CA LYS A 89 6.63 5.76 -2.30
C LYS A 89 5.72 4.54 -2.11
N ILE A 90 4.98 4.49 -1.00
CA ILE A 90 4.00 3.42 -0.72
C ILE A 90 2.92 3.42 -1.80
N GLU A 91 2.37 4.60 -2.12
CA GLU A 91 1.35 4.75 -3.16
C GLU A 91 1.88 4.30 -4.54
N SER A 92 3.11 4.69 -4.90
CA SER A 92 3.75 4.25 -6.14
C SER A 92 3.93 2.72 -6.19
N PHE A 93 4.36 2.09 -5.09
CA PHE A 93 4.49 0.64 -5.03
C PHE A 93 3.15 -0.08 -5.08
N ALA A 94 2.12 0.43 -4.40
CA ALA A 94 0.77 -0.15 -4.42
C ALA A 94 0.20 -0.16 -5.85
N ASN A 95 0.34 0.95 -6.58
CA ASN A 95 -0.10 1.05 -7.96
C ASN A 95 0.65 0.08 -8.89
N LYS A 96 1.98 0.00 -8.75
CA LYS A 96 2.78 -0.94 -9.55
C LYS A 96 2.43 -2.40 -9.24
N PHE A 97 2.27 -2.75 -7.97
CA PHE A 97 1.89 -4.10 -7.57
C PHE A 97 0.52 -4.50 -8.14
N SER A 98 -0.44 -3.59 -8.11
CA SER A 98 -1.77 -3.80 -8.71
C SER A 98 -1.67 -4.04 -10.22
N GLU A 99 -0.88 -3.23 -10.94
CA GLU A 99 -0.66 -3.39 -12.38
C GLU A 99 0.02 -4.73 -12.72
N ASP A 100 1.07 -5.09 -11.97
CA ASP A 100 1.81 -6.34 -12.16
C ASP A 100 0.91 -7.56 -11.89
N LEU A 101 0.06 -7.51 -10.86
CA LEU A 101 -0.91 -8.56 -10.54
C LEU A 101 -1.94 -8.75 -11.66
N LEU A 102 -2.50 -7.66 -12.17
CA LEU A 102 -3.47 -7.70 -13.28
C LEU A 102 -2.84 -8.28 -14.55
N ARG A 103 -1.61 -7.86 -14.87
CA ARG A 103 -0.86 -8.37 -16.02
C ARG A 103 -0.58 -9.87 -15.88
N ALA A 104 -0.07 -10.30 -14.74
CA ALA A 104 0.21 -11.72 -14.49
C ALA A 104 -1.05 -12.58 -14.59
N THR A 105 -2.18 -12.09 -14.08
CA THR A 105 -3.47 -12.78 -14.17
C THR A 105 -3.94 -12.90 -15.61
N TYR A 106 -3.82 -11.83 -16.39
CA TYR A 106 -4.17 -11.84 -17.81
C TYR A 106 -3.29 -12.80 -18.60
N ASP A 107 -1.97 -12.77 -18.39
CA ASP A 107 -1.02 -13.63 -19.08
C ASP A 107 -1.26 -15.11 -18.75
N ALA A 108 -1.56 -15.44 -17.48
CA ALA A 108 -1.92 -16.78 -17.08
C ALA A 108 -3.23 -17.27 -17.74
N LYS A 109 -4.27 -16.43 -17.77
CA LYS A 109 -5.53 -16.74 -18.45
C LYS A 109 -5.34 -16.94 -19.96
N LYS A 110 -4.49 -16.11 -20.58
CA LYS A 110 -4.16 -16.23 -22.00
C LYS A 110 -3.42 -17.53 -22.29
N ALA A 111 -2.39 -17.86 -21.50
CA ALA A 111 -1.65 -19.11 -21.65
C ALA A 111 -2.58 -20.34 -21.48
N LEU A 112 -3.52 -20.27 -20.54
CA LEU A 112 -4.53 -21.31 -20.37
C LEU A 112 -5.43 -21.44 -21.61
N ALA A 113 -5.94 -20.33 -22.14
CA ALA A 113 -6.74 -20.33 -23.35
C ALA A 113 -5.98 -20.89 -24.57
N ASP A 114 -4.72 -20.50 -24.74
CA ASP A 114 -3.83 -21.00 -25.80
C ASP A 114 -3.65 -22.52 -25.67
N SER A 115 -3.42 -23.04 -24.46
CA SER A 115 -3.28 -24.49 -24.23
C SER A 115 -4.56 -25.28 -24.51
N TYR A 116 -5.74 -24.73 -24.17
CA TYR A 116 -7.02 -25.35 -24.55
C TYR A 116 -7.24 -25.32 -26.06
N LEU A 117 -6.83 -24.24 -26.73
CA LEU A 117 -6.91 -24.14 -28.19
C LEU A 117 -6.09 -25.23 -28.88
N ASP A 118 -4.87 -25.49 -28.39
CA ASP A 118 -4.00 -26.56 -28.92
C ASP A 118 -4.65 -27.95 -28.80
N VAL A 119 -5.30 -28.24 -27.66
CA VAL A 119 -6.05 -29.49 -27.45
C VAL A 119 -7.22 -29.59 -28.43
N LEU A 120 -7.97 -28.50 -28.64
CA LEU A 120 -9.11 -28.48 -29.55
C LEU A 120 -8.68 -28.66 -31.02
N VAL A 121 -7.57 -28.05 -31.44
CA VAL A 121 -7.01 -28.24 -32.77
C VAL A 121 -6.59 -29.70 -32.98
N SER A 122 -5.88 -30.28 -32.00
CA SER A 122 -5.46 -31.69 -32.04
C SER A 122 -6.67 -32.63 -32.10
N LEU A 123 -7.71 -32.36 -31.31
CA LEU A 123 -8.95 -33.13 -31.31
C LEU A 123 -9.67 -33.06 -32.66
N LYS A 124 -9.70 -31.89 -33.30
CA LYS A 124 -10.31 -31.71 -34.61
C LYS A 124 -9.61 -32.56 -35.68
N GLU A 125 -8.28 -32.48 -35.78
CA GLU A 125 -7.50 -33.27 -36.75
C GLU A 125 -7.73 -34.77 -36.58
N ASN A 126 -7.79 -35.20 -35.32
CA ASN A 126 -8.03 -36.57 -34.93
C ASN A 126 -9.45 -37.06 -35.25
N CYS A 127 -10.46 -36.21 -35.09
CA CYS A 127 -11.83 -36.49 -35.50
C CYS A 127 -11.92 -36.72 -37.01
N GLU A 128 -11.24 -35.90 -37.82
CA GLU A 128 -11.20 -36.08 -39.28
C GLU A 128 -10.50 -37.39 -39.68
N LYS A 129 -9.38 -37.75 -39.05
CA LYS A 129 -8.72 -39.06 -39.26
C LYS A 129 -9.66 -40.22 -38.94
N LYS A 130 -10.39 -40.13 -37.82
CA LYS A 130 -11.35 -41.16 -37.43
C LYS A 130 -12.48 -41.29 -38.44
N LYS A 131 -12.98 -40.19 -38.99
CA LYS A 131 -14.02 -40.22 -40.02
C LYS A 131 -13.57 -40.99 -41.27
N VAL A 132 -12.35 -40.72 -41.74
CA VAL A 132 -11.77 -41.44 -42.88
C VAL A 132 -11.58 -42.92 -42.56
N ALA A 133 -11.08 -43.25 -41.37
CA ALA A 133 -10.92 -44.64 -40.94
C ALA A 133 -12.26 -45.39 -40.86
N THR A 134 -13.30 -44.76 -40.30
CA THR A 134 -14.63 -45.37 -40.25
C THR A 134 -15.25 -45.60 -41.63
N ASP A 135 -14.97 -44.73 -42.61
CA ASP A 135 -15.40 -44.92 -44.00
C ASP A 135 -14.66 -46.10 -44.66
N CYS A 136 -13.33 -46.17 -44.47
CA CYS A 136 -12.52 -47.29 -44.95
C CYS A 136 -12.96 -48.62 -44.32
N GLU A 137 -13.21 -48.64 -43.00
CA GLU A 137 -13.71 -49.81 -42.28
C GLU A 137 -15.09 -50.25 -42.80
N ALA A 138 -16.00 -49.32 -43.08
CA ALA A 138 -17.31 -49.63 -43.65
C ALA A 138 -17.18 -50.25 -45.05
N ARG A 139 -16.32 -49.70 -45.92
CA ARG A 139 -16.04 -50.24 -47.26
C ARG A 139 -15.38 -51.62 -47.20
N LEU A 140 -14.48 -51.85 -46.25
CA LEU A 140 -13.86 -53.16 -46.03
C LEU A 140 -14.91 -54.20 -45.63
N ARG A 141 -15.78 -53.86 -44.67
CA ARG A 141 -16.88 -54.73 -44.23
C ARG A 141 -17.81 -55.12 -45.38
N GLU A 142 -18.18 -54.15 -46.22
CA GLU A 142 -19.00 -54.40 -47.42
C GLU A 142 -18.31 -55.37 -48.39
N VAL A 143 -17.00 -55.19 -48.65
CA VAL A 143 -16.25 -56.11 -49.51
C VAL A 143 -16.20 -57.53 -48.92
N MET A 144 -16.01 -57.66 -47.60
CA MET A 144 -16.01 -58.96 -46.93
C MET A 144 -17.37 -59.67 -47.05
N GLU A 145 -18.47 -58.96 -46.79
CA GLU A 145 -19.83 -59.49 -46.94
C GLU A 145 -20.12 -59.89 -48.40
N ASN A 146 -19.71 -59.07 -49.37
CA ASN A 146 -19.84 -59.38 -50.80
C ASN A 146 -19.04 -60.63 -51.19
N ILE A 147 -17.84 -60.82 -50.64
CA ILE A 147 -17.03 -62.02 -50.88
C ILE A 147 -17.74 -63.27 -50.33
N ASP A 148 -18.30 -63.19 -49.11
CA ASP A 148 -18.98 -64.34 -48.51
C ASP A 148 -20.28 -64.69 -49.25
N LEU A 149 -21.05 -63.69 -49.68
CA LEU A 149 -22.19 -63.90 -50.57
C LEU A 149 -21.78 -64.52 -51.92
N LEU A 150 -20.70 -64.03 -52.54
CA LEU A 150 -20.23 -64.57 -53.82
C LEU A 150 -19.79 -66.03 -53.72
N LYS A 151 -19.13 -66.40 -52.62
CA LYS A 151 -18.80 -67.81 -52.33
C LYS A 151 -20.06 -68.67 -52.22
N GLU A 152 -21.09 -68.18 -51.53
CA GLU A 152 -22.37 -68.88 -51.42
C GLU A 152 -23.05 -69.09 -52.78
N ILE A 153 -23.05 -68.05 -53.64
CA ILE A 153 -23.60 -68.15 -55.00
C ILE A 153 -22.79 -69.12 -55.86
N MET A 154 -21.45 -69.08 -55.80
CA MET A 154 -20.58 -70.00 -56.56
C MET A 154 -20.80 -71.47 -56.17
N ASN A 155 -21.16 -71.76 -54.92
CA ASN A 155 -21.55 -73.12 -54.51
C ASN A 155 -22.81 -73.64 -55.23
N ASN A 156 -23.62 -72.76 -55.81
CA ASN A 156 -24.83 -73.09 -56.56
C ASN A 156 -24.62 -73.11 -58.10
N ASN A 157 -23.40 -73.43 -58.57
CA ASN A 157 -23.00 -73.60 -59.98
C ASN A 157 -22.81 -72.31 -60.82
N LEU A 158 -22.54 -71.15 -60.19
CA LEU A 158 -22.16 -69.94 -60.93
C LEU A 158 -20.63 -69.85 -61.12
N LEU A 159 -20.18 -69.45 -62.31
CA LEU A 159 -18.76 -69.15 -62.59
C LEU A 159 -18.48 -67.65 -62.36
N ALA A 160 -17.88 -67.30 -61.22
CA ALA A 160 -17.52 -65.92 -60.87
C ALA A 160 -16.14 -65.78 -60.19
N SER A 161 -15.23 -66.73 -60.44
CA SER A 161 -13.89 -66.78 -59.82
C SER A 161 -13.06 -65.52 -60.03
N ASP A 162 -13.16 -64.89 -61.21
CA ASP A 162 -12.44 -63.66 -61.55
C ASP A 162 -12.88 -62.48 -60.68
N GLU A 163 -14.18 -62.36 -60.42
CA GLU A 163 -14.74 -61.34 -59.54
C GLU A 163 -14.37 -61.60 -58.08
N LEU A 164 -14.37 -62.86 -57.64
CA LEU A 164 -13.92 -63.24 -56.30
C LEU A 164 -12.44 -62.87 -56.08
N LEU A 165 -11.58 -63.13 -57.07
CA LEU A 165 -10.18 -62.75 -57.01
C LEU A 165 -10.02 -61.22 -56.96
N ARG A 166 -10.78 -60.47 -57.77
CA ARG A 166 -10.79 -59.00 -57.75
C ARG A 166 -11.20 -58.44 -56.40
N LEU A 167 -12.25 -58.99 -55.78
CA LEU A 167 -12.70 -58.56 -54.44
C LEU A 167 -11.69 -58.93 -53.35
N ARG A 168 -11.03 -60.09 -53.46
CA ARG A 168 -9.95 -60.49 -52.53
C ARG A 168 -8.76 -59.54 -52.59
N THR A 169 -8.37 -59.07 -53.77
CA THR A 169 -7.36 -58.01 -53.88
C THR A 169 -7.82 -56.73 -53.20
N LYS A 170 -9.07 -56.31 -53.43
CA LYS A 170 -9.63 -55.09 -52.83
C LYS A 170 -9.75 -55.17 -51.29
N GLU A 171 -10.05 -56.33 -50.74
CA GLU A 171 -10.04 -56.60 -49.29
C GLU A 171 -8.64 -56.35 -48.71
N VAL A 172 -7.60 -56.88 -49.36
CA VAL A 172 -6.21 -56.68 -48.94
C VAL A 172 -5.79 -55.22 -49.05
N ASP A 173 -6.16 -54.54 -50.14
CA ASP A 173 -5.84 -53.12 -50.35
C ASP A 173 -6.50 -52.24 -49.27
N LEU A 174 -7.79 -52.44 -49.01
CA LEU A 174 -8.53 -51.69 -47.97
C LEU A 174 -8.05 -52.03 -46.55
N GLY A 175 -7.72 -53.29 -46.28
CA GLY A 175 -7.11 -53.69 -45.01
C GLY A 175 -5.77 -52.99 -44.78
N SER A 176 -4.93 -52.94 -45.81
CA SER A 176 -3.64 -52.23 -45.75
C SER A 176 -3.81 -50.72 -45.58
N GLU A 177 -4.81 -50.12 -46.25
CA GLU A 177 -5.16 -48.72 -46.11
C GLU A 177 -5.62 -48.41 -44.66
N LEU A 178 -6.45 -49.28 -44.07
CA LEU A 178 -6.93 -49.14 -42.70
C LEU A 178 -5.80 -49.31 -41.66
N ASP A 179 -4.90 -50.27 -41.85
CA ASP A 179 -3.74 -50.50 -40.95
C ASP A 179 -2.79 -49.28 -40.89
N VAL A 180 -2.70 -48.52 -41.98
CA VAL A 180 -1.90 -47.28 -42.04
C VAL A 180 -2.61 -46.12 -41.31
N MET A 181 -3.93 -46.17 -41.14
CA MET A 181 -4.69 -45.13 -40.45
C MET A 181 -4.49 -45.25 -38.93
N VAL A 182 -3.51 -44.51 -38.40
CA VAL A 182 -3.33 -44.36 -36.96
C VAL A 182 -4.44 -43.49 -36.38
N VAL A 183 -5.47 -44.13 -35.83
CA VAL A 183 -6.54 -43.46 -35.07
C VAL A 183 -6.25 -43.63 -33.59
N SER A 184 -5.96 -42.54 -32.88
CA SER A 184 -5.79 -42.58 -31.43
C SER A 184 -7.16 -42.71 -30.72
N ASP A 185 -7.15 -43.21 -29.50
CA ASP A 185 -8.34 -43.25 -28.64
C ASP A 185 -8.46 -41.91 -27.89
N PHE A 186 -9.21 -40.96 -28.45
CA PHE A 186 -9.40 -39.60 -27.94
C PHE A 186 -10.45 -39.50 -26.81
N SER A 187 -10.59 -40.55 -25.99
CA SER A 187 -11.45 -40.52 -24.81
C SER A 187 -11.10 -39.33 -23.91
N LEU A 188 -12.09 -38.61 -23.36
CA LEU A 188 -11.89 -37.37 -22.60
C LEU A 188 -10.87 -37.48 -21.46
N GLY A 189 -10.79 -38.65 -20.80
CA GLY A 189 -9.82 -38.89 -19.72
C GLY A 189 -8.36 -39.11 -20.17
N LYS A 190 -8.10 -39.19 -21.47
CA LYS A 190 -6.75 -39.30 -22.06
C LYS A 190 -6.29 -38.01 -22.73
N LEU A 191 -7.13 -36.96 -22.72
CA LEU A 191 -6.72 -35.65 -23.19
C LEU A 191 -5.80 -35.01 -22.17
N ASP A 192 -4.67 -34.47 -22.65
CA ASP A 192 -3.74 -33.70 -21.83
C ASP A 192 -4.34 -32.32 -21.53
N LEU A 193 -5.36 -32.31 -20.66
CA LEU A 193 -6.05 -31.08 -20.28
C LEU A 193 -5.14 -30.21 -19.41
N PRO A 194 -5.13 -28.88 -19.66
CA PRO A 194 -4.43 -27.95 -18.79
C PRO A 194 -4.95 -28.05 -17.35
N GLN A 195 -4.05 -28.19 -16.38
CA GLN A 195 -4.43 -28.18 -14.97
C GLN A 195 -4.90 -26.78 -14.55
N ILE A 196 -6.12 -26.69 -14.04
CA ILE A 196 -6.64 -25.51 -13.36
C ILE A 196 -6.52 -25.75 -11.85
N SER A 197 -5.73 -24.92 -11.16
CA SER A 197 -5.75 -24.88 -9.70
C SER A 197 -6.93 -24.02 -9.28
N GLU A 198 -7.82 -24.58 -8.44
CA GLU A 198 -9.04 -23.93 -7.96
C GLU A 198 -8.77 -22.91 -6.83
N ASP A 199 -7.50 -22.68 -6.49
CA ASP A 199 -7.04 -21.87 -5.35
C ASP A 199 -7.11 -20.35 -5.61
N LEU A 200 -8.17 -19.90 -6.30
CA LEU A 200 -8.44 -18.49 -6.56
C LEU A 200 -9.49 -17.97 -5.56
N PRO A 201 -9.26 -16.84 -4.88
CA PRO A 201 -10.24 -16.27 -3.97
C PRO A 201 -11.51 -15.83 -4.73
N GLU A 202 -12.69 -16.31 -4.30
CA GLU A 202 -14.04 -16.02 -4.82
C GLU A 202 -14.31 -14.52 -5.11
N ASP A 203 -13.66 -13.62 -4.38
CA ASP A 203 -13.85 -12.16 -4.49
C ASP A 203 -13.34 -11.55 -5.81
N PHE A 204 -12.59 -12.30 -6.63
CA PHE A 204 -11.99 -11.77 -7.87
C PHE A 204 -13.00 -11.49 -8.99
N PHE A 205 -14.18 -12.14 -8.97
CA PHE A 205 -15.19 -12.01 -10.03
C PHE A 205 -16.34 -11.05 -9.70
N ALA A 206 -16.37 -10.49 -8.49
CA ALA A 206 -17.53 -9.73 -8.00
C ALA A 206 -17.60 -8.26 -8.49
N ARG A 207 -16.55 -7.71 -9.12
CA ARG A 207 -16.43 -6.25 -9.32
C ARG A 207 -16.92 -5.71 -10.67
N ASP A 208 -17.20 -6.54 -11.66
CA ASP A 208 -17.49 -6.06 -13.03
C ASP A 208 -19.00 -5.83 -13.32
N SER A 209 -19.90 -6.09 -12.37
CA SER A 209 -21.35 -5.99 -12.62
C SER A 209 -22.03 -4.69 -12.16
N SER A 210 -21.35 -3.75 -11.48
CA SER A 210 -22.03 -2.60 -10.86
C SER A 210 -21.81 -1.23 -11.52
N ALA A 211 -21.24 -1.16 -12.72
CA ALA A 211 -20.90 0.11 -13.37
C ALA A 211 -21.64 0.39 -14.69
N VAL A 212 -22.90 -0.02 -14.81
CA VAL A 212 -23.80 0.52 -15.84
C VAL A 212 -25.20 0.55 -15.23
N ASN A 213 -25.59 1.65 -14.59
CA ASN A 213 -26.96 2.14 -14.43
C ASN A 213 -26.94 3.40 -13.56
N GLY A 214 -27.09 4.58 -14.17
CA GLY A 214 -27.37 5.80 -13.43
C GLY A 214 -26.91 7.08 -14.12
N ALA A 215 -27.60 7.49 -15.18
CA ALA A 215 -27.71 8.91 -15.55
C ALA A 215 -28.84 9.12 -16.59
N ASP A 216 -30.08 8.89 -16.16
CA ASP A 216 -31.22 9.70 -16.62
C ASP A 216 -31.61 10.58 -15.43
N ASP A 217 -31.62 11.90 -15.56
CA ASP A 217 -32.90 12.61 -15.67
C ASP A 217 -32.71 14.13 -15.81
N VAL A 218 -33.55 14.65 -16.69
CA VAL A 218 -33.84 16.01 -17.07
C VAL A 218 -34.28 16.84 -15.86
N THR A 219 -33.76 18.06 -15.71
CA THR A 219 -34.55 19.13 -15.09
C THR A 219 -34.69 20.31 -16.04
N LYS A 220 -35.96 20.60 -16.27
CA LYS A 220 -36.55 21.73 -16.98
C LYS A 220 -36.63 22.94 -16.06
#